data_AF-A0A395GUD1-F1
#
_entry.id   AF-A0A395GUD1-F1
#
_cell.length_a   1.000
_cell.length_b   1.000
_cell.length_c   1.000
_cell.angle_alpha   90.00
_cell.angle_beta   90.00
_cell.angle_gamma   90.00
#
_symmetry.space_group_name_H-M   'P 1'
#
loop_
_entity.id
_entity.type
_entity.pdbx_description
1 polymer ?
#
loop_
_entity_poly.entity_id
_entity_poly.type
_entity_poly.pdbx_seq_one_letter_code
_entity_poly.pdbx_strand_id
1 'polypeptide(L)'
;MSKLSPEQRQALLAEPAGPPPPGMVANLANPPSLHDAGHAIALVFWGVAFICIAIRLYTKTFIIKQLRISDYMMFMAWAVCIGYIAPSWLLGNLAPAVDQWNLTLQDFMTMLYYTYVLSMLGTTSGLAMDFSSSI
;
A
#
# COMPACT_ATOMS: atom_id res chain seq x y z
N MET A 1 -12.52 26.58 15.72
CA MET A 1 -12.86 26.06 14.38
C MET A 1 -14.36 26.16 14.19
N SER A 2 -14.81 27.20 13.50
CA SER A 2 -16.22 27.40 13.12
C SER A 2 -16.73 26.18 12.36
N LYS A 3 -17.93 25.69 12.71
CA LYS A 3 -18.59 24.61 11.97
C LYS A 3 -18.84 25.10 10.54
N LEU A 4 -17.96 24.72 9.61
CA LEU A 4 -18.18 24.90 8.18
C LEU A 4 -19.53 24.27 7.82
N SER A 5 -20.33 24.96 7.01
CA SER A 5 -21.53 24.34 6.45
C SER A 5 -21.11 23.11 5.63
N PRO A 6 -21.95 22.06 5.54
CA PRO A 6 -21.61 20.85 4.80
C PRO A 6 -21.24 21.15 3.33
N GLU A 7 -21.85 22.17 2.73
CA GLU A 7 -21.56 22.62 1.36
C GLU A 7 -20.17 23.27 1.25
N GLN A 8 -19.80 24.13 2.21
CA GLN A 8 -18.47 24.75 2.22
C GLN A 8 -17.37 23.70 2.43
N ARG A 9 -17.65 22.67 3.22
CA ARG A 9 -16.70 21.56 3.40
C ARG A 9 -16.51 20.76 2.12
N GLN A 10 -17.60 20.50 1.39
CA GLN A 10 -17.53 19.77 0.12
C GLN A 10 -16.80 20.57 -0.97
N ALA A 11 -16.99 21.89 -1.01
CA ALA A 11 -16.27 22.77 -1.92
C ALA A 11 -14.76 22.74 -1.66
N LEU A 12 -14.32 22.81 -0.39
CA LEU A 12 -12.91 22.70 -0.02
C LEU A 12 -12.31 21.33 -0.32
N LEU A 13 -13.09 20.26 -0.19
CA LEU A 13 -12.65 18.89 -0.50
C LEU A 13 -12.49 18.64 -2.01
N ALA A 14 -13.24 19.37 -2.83
CA ALA A 14 -13.18 19.33 -4.29
C ALA A 14 -12.06 20.21 -4.87
N GLU A 15 -11.43 21.06 -4.07
CA GLU A 15 -10.28 21.84 -4.51
C GLU A 15 -9.04 20.94 -4.71
N PRO A 16 -8.10 21.38 -5.58
CA PRO A 16 -6.82 20.69 -5.76
C PRO A 16 -6.05 20.57 -4.44
N ALA A 17 -5.46 19.39 -4.19
CA ALA A 17 -4.71 19.11 -2.97
C ALA A 17 -3.36 19.87 -2.87
N GLY A 18 -2.96 20.61 -3.91
CA GLY A 18 -1.78 21.46 -3.91
C GLY A 18 -1.88 22.60 -4.93
N PRO A 19 -1.17 23.72 -4.72
CA PRO A 19 -1.13 24.81 -5.68
C PRO A 19 -0.42 24.35 -6.97
N PRO A 20 -1.00 24.59 -8.15
CA PRO A 20 -0.35 24.26 -9.42
C PRO A 20 0.89 25.14 -9.64
N PRO A 21 1.96 24.62 -10.26
CA PRO A 21 3.10 25.43 -10.66
C PRO A 21 2.69 26.50 -11.68
N PRO A 22 3.39 27.66 -11.71
CA PRO A 22 3.00 28.77 -12.58
C PRO A 22 2.99 28.36 -14.06
N GLY A 23 1.85 28.57 -14.72
CA GLY A 23 1.65 28.28 -16.14
C GLY A 23 0.99 26.93 -16.45
N MET A 24 0.67 26.11 -15.44
CA MET A 24 -0.03 24.83 -15.61
C MET A 24 -1.42 24.86 -14.96
N VAL A 25 -2.41 24.25 -15.61
CA VAL A 25 -3.78 24.10 -15.08
C VAL A 25 -3.95 22.68 -14.56
N ALA A 26 -4.44 22.54 -13.32
CA ALA A 26 -4.77 21.25 -12.74
C ALA A 26 -5.78 20.49 -13.61
N ASN A 27 -5.40 19.32 -14.11
CA ASN A 27 -6.27 18.45 -14.89
C ASN A 27 -6.86 17.35 -14.00
N LEU A 28 -7.99 17.69 -13.38
CA LEU A 28 -8.76 16.78 -12.51
C LEU A 28 -9.66 15.81 -13.29
N ALA A 29 -9.81 15.98 -14.61
CA ALA A 29 -10.77 15.22 -15.42
C ALA A 29 -10.17 13.96 -16.05
N ASN A 30 -8.88 13.99 -16.40
CA ASN A 30 -8.18 12.84 -16.98
C ASN A 30 -6.68 12.89 -16.67
N PRO A 31 -6.29 12.58 -15.42
CA PRO A 31 -4.88 12.58 -15.05
C PRO A 31 -4.16 11.42 -15.77
N PRO A 32 -2.96 11.65 -16.35
CA PRO A 32 -2.15 10.58 -16.93
C PRO A 32 -1.77 9.58 -15.83
N SER A 33 -2.35 8.39 -15.88
CA SER A 33 -2.20 7.39 -14.82
C SER A 33 -1.20 6.30 -15.21
N LEU A 34 -0.26 6.01 -14.31
CA LEU A 34 0.67 4.86 -14.40
C LEU A 34 0.13 3.62 -13.65
N HIS A 35 -1.18 3.58 -13.48
CA HIS A 35 -1.90 2.61 -12.67
C HIS A 35 -1.63 1.16 -13.09
N ASP A 36 -1.70 0.89 -14.39
CA ASP A 36 -1.60 -0.47 -14.92
C ASP A 36 -0.17 -1.02 -14.80
N ALA A 37 0.83 -0.15 -14.94
CA ALA A 37 2.23 -0.51 -14.74
C ALA A 37 2.51 -0.85 -13.27
N GLY A 38 1.98 -0.06 -12.32
CA GLY A 38 2.12 -0.31 -10.89
C GLY A 38 1.53 -1.65 -10.45
N HIS A 39 0.31 -1.97 -10.91
CA HIS A 39 -0.34 -3.23 -10.62
C HIS A 39 0.38 -4.44 -11.22
N ALA A 40 0.86 -4.33 -12.47
CA ALA A 40 1.61 -5.39 -13.11
C ALA A 40 2.88 -5.74 -12.34
N ILE A 41 3.65 -4.73 -11.93
CA ILE A 41 4.89 -4.93 -11.15
C ILE A 41 4.55 -5.54 -9.79
N ALA A 42 3.56 -5.01 -9.07
CA ALA A 42 3.15 -5.53 -7.77
C ALA A 42 2.76 -7.01 -7.84
N LEU A 43 1.98 -7.41 -8.85
CA LEU A 43 1.57 -8.81 -9.07
C LEU A 43 2.76 -9.73 -9.38
N VAL A 44 3.71 -9.29 -10.20
CA VAL A 44 4.89 -10.10 -10.54
C VAL A 44 5.75 -10.34 -9.31
N PHE A 45 6.08 -9.30 -8.55
CA PHE A 45 6.87 -9.45 -7.32
C PHE A 45 6.17 -10.32 -6.28
N TRP A 46 4.85 -10.16 -6.15
CA TRP A 46 4.04 -11.00 -5.27
C TRP A 46 4.04 -12.47 -5.69
N GLY A 47 3.88 -12.74 -6.99
CA GLY A 47 3.92 -14.09 -7.52
C GLY A 47 5.25 -14.78 -7.24
N VAL A 48 6.36 -14.07 -7.45
CA VAL A 48 7.70 -14.59 -7.15
C VAL A 48 7.86 -14.87 -5.65
N ALA A 49 7.44 -13.95 -4.79
CA ALA A 49 7.51 -14.14 -3.33
C ALA A 49 6.67 -15.35 -2.87
N PHE A 50 5.47 -15.52 -3.41
CA PHE A 50 4.61 -16.67 -3.12
C PHE A 50 5.27 -17.99 -3.52
N ILE A 51 5.90 -18.05 -4.70
CA ILE A 51 6.61 -19.24 -5.18
C ILE A 51 7.77 -19.58 -4.24
N CYS A 52 8.57 -18.60 -3.81
CA CYS A 52 9.68 -18.83 -2.88
C CYS A 52 9.21 -19.43 -1.55
N ILE A 53 8.10 -18.93 -1.00
CA ILE A 53 7.52 -19.43 0.24
C ILE A 53 6.93 -20.82 0.05
N ALA A 54 6.24 -21.07 -1.05
CA ALA A 54 5.68 -22.38 -1.37
C ALA A 54 6.78 -23.45 -1.50
N ILE A 55 7.89 -23.15 -2.17
CA ILE A 55 9.04 -24.06 -2.28
C ILE A 55 9.63 -24.36 -0.90
N ARG A 56 9.80 -23.34 -0.06
CA ARG A 56 10.34 -23.49 1.29
C ARG A 56 9.41 -24.34 2.16
N LEU A 57 8.11 -24.13 2.06
CA LEU A 57 7.11 -24.92 2.77
C LEU A 57 7.12 -26.37 2.30
N TYR A 58 7.13 -26.61 0.99
CA TYR A 58 7.18 -27.95 0.42
C TYR A 58 8.40 -28.72 0.92
N THR A 59 9.57 -28.08 0.89
CA THR A 59 10.83 -28.65 1.37
C THR A 59 10.76 -29.02 2.85
N LYS A 60 10.27 -28.10 3.70
CA LYS A 60 10.19 -28.31 5.15
C LYS A 60 9.18 -29.39 5.53
N THR A 61 8.01 -29.40 4.90
CA THR A 61 6.90 -30.31 5.23
C THR A 61 7.12 -31.71 4.66
N PHE A 62 7.56 -31.83 3.40
CA PHE A 62 7.64 -33.13 2.72
C PHE A 62 9.04 -33.76 2.75
N ILE A 63 10.11 -32.96 2.62
CA ILE A 63 11.50 -33.47 2.57
C ILE A 63 12.08 -33.60 3.98
N ILE A 64 12.10 -32.50 4.73
CA ILE A 64 12.73 -32.45 6.07
C ILE A 64 11.80 -33.05 7.14
N LYS A 65 10.48 -32.91 6.97
CA LYS A 65 9.43 -33.34 7.94
C LYS A 65 9.64 -32.78 9.36
N GLN A 66 10.34 -31.65 9.48
CA GLN A 66 10.48 -30.93 10.74
C GLN A 66 10.10 -29.46 10.55
N LEU A 67 9.07 -29.05 11.28
CA LEU A 67 8.65 -27.66 11.38
C LEU A 67 9.24 -27.07 12.66
N ARG A 68 10.07 -26.05 12.52
CA ARG A 68 10.59 -25.28 13.66
C ARG A 68 9.70 -24.07 13.92
N ILE A 69 9.80 -23.48 15.11
CA ILE A 69 9.12 -22.23 15.47
C ILE A 69 9.39 -21.12 14.44
N SER A 70 10.62 -21.06 13.91
CA SER A 70 11.00 -20.16 12.81
C SER A 70 10.11 -20.31 11.55
N ASP A 71 9.64 -21.52 11.23
CA ASP A 71 8.75 -21.73 10.08
C ASP A 71 7.34 -21.17 10.34
N TYR A 72 6.83 -21.29 11.57
CA TYR A 72 5.56 -20.68 11.98
C TYR A 72 5.63 -19.15 11.98
N MET A 73 6.75 -18.56 12.40
CA MET A 73 6.98 -17.11 12.31
C MET A 73 6.99 -16.62 10.86
N MET A 74 7.59 -17.40 9.94
CA MET A 74 7.57 -17.10 8.51
C MET A 74 6.15 -17.10 7.94
N PHE A 75 5.31 -18.05 8.35
CA PHE A 75 3.89 -18.07 7.97
C PHE A 75 3.12 -16.87 8.50
N MET A 76 3.35 -16.50 9.75
CA MET A 76 2.73 -15.33 10.36
C MET A 76 3.14 -14.05 9.62
N ALA A 77 4.43 -13.92 9.29
CA ALA A 77 4.93 -12.82 8.48
C ALA A 77 4.25 -12.77 7.10
N TRP A 78 4.09 -13.92 6.43
CA TRP A 78 3.41 -13.98 5.13
C TRP A 78 1.92 -13.60 5.22
N ALA A 79 1.23 -14.02 6.28
CA ALA A 79 -0.16 -13.63 6.50
C ALA A 79 -0.31 -12.10 6.67
N VAL A 80 0.63 -11.45 7.38
CA VAL A 80 0.69 -9.99 7.49
C VAL A 80 0.99 -9.35 6.14
N CYS A 81 1.89 -9.93 5.33
CA CYS A 81 2.13 -9.47 3.95
C CYS A 81 0.86 -9.53 3.11
N ILE A 82 0.03 -10.57 3.20
CA ILE A 82 -1.24 -10.65 2.45
C ILE A 82 -2.18 -9.49 2.85
N GLY A 83 -2.23 -9.15 4.13
CA GLY A 83 -2.98 -7.99 4.62
C GLY A 83 -2.49 -6.65 4.03
N TYR A 84 -1.25 -6.59 3.57
CA TYR A 84 -0.65 -5.43 2.92
C TYR A 84 -1.17 -5.22 1.48
N ILE A 85 -1.67 -6.27 0.82
CA ILE A 85 -2.12 -6.19 -0.58
C ILE A 85 -3.33 -5.26 -0.71
N ALA A 86 -4.34 -5.43 0.15
CA ALA A 86 -5.59 -4.69 0.05
C ALA A 86 -5.41 -3.15 0.10
N PRO A 87 -4.71 -2.57 1.09
CA PRO A 87 -4.46 -1.13 1.11
C PRO A 87 -3.50 -0.69 0.00
N SER A 88 -2.52 -1.51 -0.40
CA SER A 88 -1.61 -1.20 -1.51
C SER A 88 -2.36 -1.10 -2.85
N TRP A 89 -3.30 -2.01 -3.09
CA TRP A 89 -4.14 -2.01 -4.28
C TRP A 89 -5.05 -0.78 -4.34
N LEU A 90 -5.64 -0.43 -3.19
CA LEU A 90 -6.52 0.72 -3.08
C LEU A 90 -5.77 2.05 -3.24
N LEU A 91 -4.55 2.12 -2.72
CA LEU A 91 -3.64 3.24 -2.95
C LEU A 91 -3.29 3.39 -4.43
N GLY A 92 -3.05 2.28 -5.12
CA GLY A 92 -2.80 2.24 -6.56
C GLY A 92 -3.95 2.84 -7.37
N ASN A 93 -5.20 2.53 -7.00
CA ASN A 93 -6.40 3.08 -7.64
C ASN A 93 -6.60 4.58 -7.40
N LEU A 94 -6.23 5.10 -6.22
CA LEU A 94 -6.53 6.47 -5.79
C LEU A 94 -5.51 7.51 -6.26
N ALA A 95 -4.22 7.16 -6.30
CA ALA A 95 -3.14 8.09 -6.62
C ALA A 95 -2.12 7.44 -7.56
N PRO A 96 -2.45 7.28 -8.84
CA PRO A 96 -1.57 6.59 -9.79
C PRO A 96 -0.42 7.51 -10.24
N ALA A 97 0.56 7.75 -9.38
CA ALA A 97 1.72 8.60 -9.65
C ALA A 97 1.36 9.98 -10.24
N VAL A 98 0.17 10.48 -9.85
CA VAL A 98 -0.36 11.77 -10.29
C VAL A 98 0.20 12.84 -9.35
N ASP A 99 0.67 13.94 -9.92
CA ASP A 99 1.15 15.05 -9.12
C ASP A 99 0.05 15.57 -8.19
N GLN A 100 0.42 16.01 -6.98
CA GLN A 100 -0.53 16.43 -5.93
C GLN A 100 -1.53 17.52 -6.37
N TRP A 101 -1.18 18.35 -7.35
CA TRP A 101 -2.04 19.41 -7.90
C TRP A 101 -3.09 18.90 -8.89
N ASN A 102 -3.03 17.63 -9.31
CA ASN A 102 -4.03 16.96 -10.16
C ASN A 102 -4.92 15.99 -9.36
N LEU A 103 -4.86 16.02 -8.02
CA LEU A 103 -5.69 15.23 -7.11
C LEU A 103 -6.62 16.12 -6.30
N THR A 104 -7.82 15.64 -6.00
CA THR A 104 -8.72 16.33 -5.06
C THR A 104 -8.21 16.20 -3.64
N LEU A 105 -8.52 17.18 -2.79
CA LEU A 105 -8.13 17.18 -1.38
C LEU A 105 -8.77 16.00 -0.62
N GLN A 106 -9.95 15.54 -1.04
CA GLN A 106 -10.59 14.31 -0.54
C GLN A 106 -9.77 13.06 -0.84
N ASP A 107 -9.33 12.89 -2.09
CA ASP A 107 -8.55 11.72 -2.52
C ASP A 107 -7.18 11.72 -1.84
N PHE A 108 -6.58 12.90 -1.67
CA PHE A 108 -5.32 13.05 -0.94
C PHE A 108 -5.45 12.64 0.53
N MET A 109 -6.48 13.09 1.25
CA MET A 109 -6.70 12.65 2.64
C MET A 109 -6.91 11.13 2.74
N THR A 110 -7.64 10.56 1.77
CA THR A 110 -7.87 9.12 1.68
C THR A 110 -6.57 8.36 1.43
N MET A 111 -5.71 8.86 0.54
CA MET A 111 -4.38 8.33 0.27
C MET A 111 -3.48 8.35 1.52
N LEU A 112 -3.49 9.44 2.29
CA LEU A 112 -2.73 9.55 3.55
C LEU A 112 -3.21 8.51 4.57
N TYR A 113 -4.52 8.31 4.69
CA TYR A 113 -5.07 7.31 5.60
C TYR A 113 -4.58 5.90 5.24
N TYR A 114 -4.64 5.51 3.95
CA TYR A 114 -4.12 4.21 3.53
C TYR A 114 -2.61 4.08 3.74
N THR A 115 -1.84 5.14 3.47
CA THR A 115 -0.38 5.15 3.72
C THR A 115 -0.06 4.98 5.20
N TYR A 116 -0.84 5.57 6.10
CA TYR A 116 -0.70 5.41 7.54
C TYR A 116 -1.01 3.98 7.99
N VAL A 117 -2.09 3.38 7.49
CA VAL A 117 -2.41 1.96 7.75
C VAL A 117 -1.28 1.06 7.25
N LEU A 118 -0.75 1.38 6.07
CA LEU A 118 0.34 0.66 5.43
C LEU A 118 1.65 0.75 6.23
N SER A 119 2.00 1.92 6.77
CA SER A 119 3.21 2.08 7.59
C SER A 119 3.12 1.33 8.93
N MET A 120 1.94 1.29 9.53
CA MET A 120 1.68 0.49 10.74
C MET A 120 1.89 -1.01 10.48
N LEU A 121 1.36 -1.53 9.37
CA LEU A 121 1.57 -2.92 8.97
C LEU A 121 3.02 -3.23 8.56
N GLY A 122 3.71 -2.26 7.96
CA GLY A 122 5.12 -2.40 7.58
C GLY A 122 6.04 -2.51 8.79
N THR A 123 5.79 -1.67 9.80
CA THR A 123 6.60 -1.63 11.03
C THR A 123 6.50 -2.95 11.82
N THR A 124 5.31 -3.55 11.89
CA THR A 124 5.13 -4.84 12.58
C THR A 124 5.85 -5.98 11.88
N SER A 125 5.93 -5.96 10.54
CA SER A 125 6.69 -6.94 9.78
C SER A 125 8.20 -6.84 10.00
N GLY A 126 8.75 -5.62 10.10
CA GLY A 126 10.17 -5.39 10.40
C GLY A 126 10.56 -5.89 11.78
N LEU A 127 9.75 -5.57 12.80
CA LEU A 127 9.97 -6.06 14.16
C LEU A 127 9.95 -7.59 14.23
N ALA A 128 9.04 -8.25 13.50
CA ALA A 128 8.99 -9.70 13.46
C ALA A 128 10.27 -10.33 12.85
N MET A 129 10.91 -9.66 11.88
CA MET A 129 12.18 -10.11 11.30
C MET A 129 13.35 -9.93 12.27
N ASP A 130 13.42 -8.81 12.97
CA ASP A 130 14.49 -8.53 13.96
C ASP A 130 14.44 -9.53 15.14
N PHE A 131 13.24 -9.93 15.56
CA PHE A 131 13.06 -10.99 16.53
C PHE A 131 13.53 -12.35 16.01
N SER A 132 13.35 -12.64 14.72
CA SER A 132 13.81 -13.90 14.11
C SER A 132 15.32 -13.97 13.93
N SER A 133 16.04 -12.85 13.80
CA SER A 133 17.51 -12.85 13.71
C SER A 133 18.21 -12.93 15.07
N SER A 134 17.46 -12.74 16.15
CA SER A 134 17.98 -12.70 17.52
C SER A 134 17.85 -14.05 18.27
N ILE A 135 17.27 -15.08 17.64
CA ILE A 135 17.08 -16.45 18.17
C ILE A 135 17.86 -17.44 17.32
#